data_AF-A0A518ENJ9-F1
#
_entry.id   AF-A0A518ENJ9-F1
#
_cell.length_a   1.000
_cell.length_b   1.000
_cell.length_c   1.000
_cell.angle_alpha   90.00
_cell.angle_beta   90.00
_cell.angle_gamma   90.00
#
_symmetry.space_group_name_H-M   'P 1'
#
loop_
_entity.id
_entity.type
_entity.pdbx_description
1 polymer ?
#
loop_
_entity_poly.entity_id
_entity_poly.type
_entity_poly.pdbx_seq_one_letter_code
_entity_poly.pdbx_strand_id
1 'polypeptide(L)'
;MSFKLLPTLLLCAVPLSAVGGPQREARTFERMLPSPEQILEHLDELGLPDDRIVEIREEARERRAEFSGLRATQAELQADLSAAMAGEPFDPVRIETAFERLLDVENQQKRLQLSGRLALMGELDAAQRERVRGAAVRMAELRVTLRDTIEEIRILGRELHDRGEPTQAIRERMRRIERQIRAGRLREADRASRDVVRHLQDALGH
;
A
#
# COMPACT_ATOMS: atom_id res chain seq x y z
N MET A 1 -55.72 33.20 -12.15
CA MET A 1 -55.40 32.01 -12.96
C MET A 1 -54.10 31.44 -12.45
N SER A 2 -54.20 30.26 -11.87
CA SER A 2 -53.12 29.51 -11.22
C SER A 2 -52.43 28.63 -12.24
N PHE A 3 -51.10 28.63 -12.25
CA PHE A 3 -50.34 27.45 -12.69
C PHE A 3 -49.25 27.16 -11.68
N LYS A 4 -49.56 26.17 -10.83
CA LYS A 4 -48.63 25.41 -10.01
C LYS A 4 -47.93 24.41 -10.93
N LEU A 5 -46.60 24.38 -10.96
CA LEU A 5 -45.83 23.16 -11.25
C LEU A 5 -44.53 23.19 -10.44
N LEU A 6 -44.56 22.45 -9.34
CA LEU A 6 -43.41 21.76 -8.75
C LEU A 6 -43.00 20.62 -9.72
N PRO A 7 -41.72 20.19 -9.77
CA PRO A 7 -41.19 19.39 -8.67
C PRO A 7 -39.79 19.82 -8.20
N THR A 8 -39.71 20.02 -6.89
CA THR A 8 -38.55 19.70 -6.07
C THR A 8 -38.03 18.33 -6.48
N LEU A 9 -36.91 18.29 -7.20
CA LEU A 9 -36.11 17.09 -7.33
C LEU A 9 -35.52 16.82 -5.95
N LEU A 10 -36.20 15.89 -5.28
CA LEU A 10 -35.72 15.09 -4.17
C LEU A 10 -34.35 14.53 -4.59
N LEU A 11 -33.28 15.21 -4.22
CA LEU A 11 -31.92 14.68 -4.34
C LEU A 11 -31.90 13.45 -3.44
N CYS A 12 -32.04 12.28 -4.05
CA CYS A 12 -31.89 11.01 -3.37
C CYS A 12 -30.56 11.05 -2.64
N ALA A 13 -30.64 11.19 -1.32
CA ALA A 13 -29.61 10.80 -0.39
C ALA A 13 -29.30 9.33 -0.70
N VAL A 14 -28.26 9.10 -1.51
CA VAL A 14 -27.58 7.82 -1.51
C VAL A 14 -26.90 7.77 -0.15
N PRO A 15 -27.29 6.85 0.75
CA PRO A 15 -26.52 6.64 1.94
C PRO A 15 -25.18 6.06 1.49
N LEU A 16 -24.15 6.90 1.50
CA LEU A 16 -22.74 6.48 1.51
C LEU A 16 -22.44 5.84 2.88
N SER A 17 -23.24 4.83 3.23
CA SER A 17 -23.12 4.02 4.43
C SER A 17 -23.00 2.57 4.01
N ALA A 18 -21.91 2.29 3.31
CA ALA A 18 -21.26 0.99 3.32
C ALA A 18 -19.75 1.21 3.51
N VAL A 19 -19.38 1.97 4.54
CA VAL A 19 -18.00 2.02 5.07
C VAL A 19 -17.75 0.74 5.88
N GLY A 20 -17.85 -0.39 5.19
CA GLY A 20 -17.14 -1.63 5.48
C GLY A 20 -16.17 -1.86 4.34
N GLY A 21 -15.32 -0.86 4.10
CA GLY A 21 -14.72 -0.57 2.80
C GLY A 21 -13.78 -1.65 2.22
N PRO A 22 -13.27 -1.41 1.00
CA PRO A 22 -12.42 -2.32 0.19
C PRO A 22 -11.20 -2.92 0.90
N GLN A 23 -10.85 -2.41 2.10
CA GLN A 23 -9.82 -2.95 2.96
C GLN A 23 -10.13 -4.36 3.51
N ARG A 24 -11.41 -4.74 3.73
CA ARG A 24 -11.72 -6.11 4.19
C ARG A 24 -11.49 -7.14 3.08
N GLU A 25 -11.90 -6.82 1.86
CA GLU A 25 -11.71 -7.70 0.70
C GLU A 25 -10.25 -7.74 0.21
N ALA A 26 -9.54 -6.61 0.24
CA ALA A 26 -8.11 -6.56 -0.04
C ALA A 26 -7.31 -7.46 0.93
N ARG A 27 -7.71 -7.52 2.21
CA ARG A 27 -7.14 -8.45 3.19
C ARG A 27 -7.45 -9.91 2.86
N THR A 28 -8.62 -10.23 2.31
CA THR A 28 -8.94 -11.59 1.87
C THR A 28 -8.08 -12.00 0.68
N PHE A 29 -7.89 -11.09 -0.29
CA PHE A 29 -7.06 -11.36 -1.46
C PHE A 29 -5.58 -11.54 -1.10
N GLU A 30 -5.01 -10.67 -0.28
CA GLU A 30 -3.61 -10.80 0.19
C GLU A 30 -3.39 -12.06 1.04
N ARG A 31 -4.42 -12.54 1.76
CA ARG A 31 -4.35 -13.83 2.47
C ARG A 31 -4.30 -15.02 1.54
N MET A 32 -4.95 -14.96 0.38
CA MET A 32 -4.97 -16.05 -0.60
C MET A 32 -3.73 -16.03 -1.51
N LEU A 33 -3.35 -14.83 -1.95
CA LEU A 33 -2.23 -14.54 -2.84
C LEU A 33 -1.36 -13.42 -2.23
N PRO A 34 -0.40 -13.80 -1.38
CA PRO A 34 0.57 -12.87 -0.80
C PRO A 34 1.36 -12.10 -1.87
N SER A 35 1.85 -10.92 -1.53
CA SER A 35 2.68 -10.13 -2.45
C SER A 35 4.02 -10.84 -2.69
N PRO A 36 4.66 -10.64 -3.86
CA PRO A 36 5.97 -11.21 -4.13
C PRO A 36 6.99 -10.93 -3.03
N GLU A 37 7.02 -9.71 -2.48
CA GLU A 37 7.92 -9.35 -1.39
C GLU A 37 7.71 -10.20 -0.14
N GLN A 38 6.44 -10.49 0.21
CA GLN A 38 6.12 -11.37 1.34
C GLN A 38 6.59 -12.81 1.09
N ILE A 39 6.52 -13.28 -0.15
CA ILE A 39 7.02 -14.62 -0.52
C ILE A 39 8.56 -14.63 -0.44
N LEU A 40 9.22 -13.62 -1.01
CA LEU A 40 10.67 -13.49 -1.05
C LEU A 40 11.29 -13.42 0.35
N GLU A 41 10.65 -12.75 1.30
CA GLU A 41 11.10 -12.66 2.70
C GLU A 41 11.16 -14.03 3.40
N HIS A 42 10.41 -15.02 2.91
CA HIS A 42 10.32 -16.35 3.49
C HIS A 42 10.90 -17.46 2.62
N LEU A 43 11.42 -17.14 1.42
CA LEU A 43 11.93 -18.14 0.46
C LEU A 43 12.91 -19.13 1.09
N ASP A 44 13.88 -18.62 1.85
CA ASP A 44 14.92 -19.43 2.47
C ASP A 44 14.34 -20.40 3.54
N GLU A 45 13.16 -20.10 4.10
CA GLU A 45 12.45 -20.95 5.06
C GLU A 45 11.56 -22.01 4.38
N LEU A 46 11.38 -21.94 3.05
CA LEU A 46 10.48 -22.85 2.32
C LEU A 46 11.13 -24.21 2.01
N GLY A 47 12.45 -24.34 2.19
CA GLY A 47 13.19 -25.55 1.87
C GLY A 47 13.28 -25.79 0.36
N LEU A 48 13.28 -24.72 -0.42
CA LEU A 48 13.49 -24.78 -1.87
C LEU A 48 14.99 -25.00 -2.17
N PRO A 49 15.33 -25.67 -3.28
CA PRO A 49 16.69 -25.72 -3.78
C PRO A 49 17.28 -24.31 -4.02
N ASP A 50 18.58 -24.14 -3.74
CA ASP A 50 19.27 -22.84 -3.82
C ASP A 50 19.20 -22.23 -5.23
N ASP A 51 19.35 -23.04 -6.26
CA ASP A 51 19.20 -22.65 -7.66
C ASP A 51 17.80 -22.10 -7.95
N ARG A 52 16.76 -22.76 -7.44
CA ARG A 52 15.38 -22.27 -7.58
C ARG A 52 15.14 -20.97 -6.83
N ILE A 53 15.73 -20.80 -5.64
CA ILE A 53 15.66 -19.53 -4.90
C ILE A 53 16.28 -18.39 -5.70
N VAL A 54 17.41 -18.63 -6.37
CA VAL A 54 18.06 -17.64 -7.25
C VAL A 54 17.16 -17.28 -8.43
N GLU A 55 16.60 -18.27 -9.12
CA GLU A 55 15.69 -18.05 -10.25
C GLU A 55 14.46 -17.21 -9.84
N ILE A 56 13.82 -17.57 -8.73
CA ILE A 56 12.66 -16.82 -8.22
C ILE A 56 13.03 -15.36 -7.89
N ARG A 57 14.22 -15.12 -7.33
CA ARG A 57 14.70 -13.77 -7.01
C ARG A 57 14.93 -12.94 -8.27
N GLU A 58 15.51 -13.52 -9.32
CA GLU A 58 15.71 -12.83 -10.59
C GLU A 58 14.38 -12.55 -11.30
N GLU A 59 13.46 -13.53 -11.37
CA GLU A 59 12.11 -13.30 -11.92
C GLU A 59 11.36 -12.16 -11.18
N ALA A 60 11.46 -12.14 -9.84
CA ALA A 60 10.83 -11.09 -9.05
C ALA A 60 11.50 -9.72 -9.29
N ARG A 61 12.82 -9.69 -9.54
CA ARG A 61 13.56 -8.48 -9.87
C ARG A 61 13.14 -7.92 -11.24
N GLU A 62 13.01 -8.76 -12.25
CA GLU A 62 12.56 -8.38 -13.59
C GLU A 62 11.14 -7.80 -13.54
N ARG A 63 10.21 -8.51 -12.90
CA ARG A 63 8.82 -8.04 -12.72
C ARG A 63 8.76 -6.72 -11.96
N ARG A 64 9.65 -6.51 -10.98
CA ARG A 64 9.74 -5.25 -10.25
C ARG A 64 10.23 -4.11 -11.14
N ALA A 65 11.19 -4.36 -12.03
CA ALA A 65 11.65 -3.39 -13.01
C ALA A 65 10.53 -3.02 -13.99
N GLU A 66 9.81 -4.01 -14.51
CA GLU A 66 8.65 -3.81 -15.39
C GLU A 66 7.55 -3.00 -14.70
N PHE A 67 7.21 -3.36 -13.46
CA PHE A 67 6.23 -2.63 -12.66
C PHE A 67 6.65 -1.17 -12.39
N SER A 68 7.94 -0.93 -12.17
CA SER A 68 8.48 0.43 -12.02
C SER A 68 8.35 1.23 -13.32
N GLY A 69 8.55 0.59 -14.47
CA GLY A 69 8.30 1.21 -15.78
C GLY A 69 6.84 1.63 -15.95
N LEU A 70 5.90 0.71 -15.68
CA LEU A 70 4.47 1.00 -15.72
C LEU A 70 4.05 2.11 -14.76
N ARG A 71 4.71 2.25 -13.60
CA ARG A 71 4.48 3.34 -12.65
C ARG A 71 4.92 4.70 -13.19
N ALA A 72 6.06 4.75 -13.87
CA ALA A 72 6.53 5.97 -14.53
C ALA A 72 5.53 6.39 -15.63
N THR A 73 5.11 5.45 -16.49
CA THR A 73 4.11 5.70 -17.52
C THR A 73 2.77 6.16 -16.93
N GLN A 74 2.32 5.57 -15.82
CA GLN A 74 1.09 6.00 -15.15
C GLN A 74 1.20 7.46 -14.69
N ALA A 75 2.34 7.87 -14.13
CA ALA A 75 2.55 9.24 -13.67
C ALA A 75 2.54 10.25 -14.83
N GLU A 76 3.14 9.90 -15.97
CA GLU A 76 3.09 10.69 -17.20
C GLU A 76 1.64 10.83 -17.71
N LEU A 77 0.88 9.74 -17.77
CA LEU A 77 -0.52 9.76 -18.21
C LEU A 77 -1.44 10.54 -17.26
N GLN A 78 -1.17 10.51 -15.96
CA GLN A 78 -1.89 11.33 -14.99
C GLN A 78 -1.62 12.83 -15.20
N ALA A 79 -0.38 13.19 -15.54
CA ALA A 79 -0.03 14.56 -15.90
C ALA A 79 -0.71 14.98 -17.21
N ASP A 80 -0.73 14.11 -18.22
CA ASP A 80 -1.41 14.34 -19.51
C ASP A 80 -2.92 14.55 -19.32
N LEU A 81 -3.58 13.70 -18.53
CA LEU A 81 -5.00 13.83 -18.21
C LEU A 81 -5.28 15.16 -17.49
N SER A 82 -4.44 15.49 -16.50
CA SER A 82 -4.56 16.76 -15.76
C SER A 82 -4.41 17.97 -16.68
N ALA A 83 -3.45 17.92 -17.62
CA ALA A 83 -3.24 18.97 -18.61
C ALA A 83 -4.41 19.06 -19.63
N ALA A 84 -5.00 17.93 -20.03
CA ALA A 84 -6.17 17.91 -20.90
C ALA A 84 -7.40 18.52 -20.22
N MET A 85 -7.62 18.23 -18.94
CA MET A 85 -8.73 18.79 -18.15
C MET A 85 -8.58 20.29 -17.88
N ALA A 86 -7.35 20.79 -17.77
CA ALA A 86 -7.06 22.21 -17.56
C ALA A 86 -6.98 23.03 -18.86
N GLY A 87 -7.04 22.38 -20.03
CA GLY A 87 -6.90 23.03 -21.32
C GLY A 87 -8.12 23.86 -21.72
N GLU A 88 -7.87 24.99 -22.38
CA GLU A 88 -8.89 25.77 -23.09
C GLU A 88 -8.57 25.80 -24.60
N PRO A 89 -9.53 25.48 -25.48
CA PRO A 89 -10.92 25.09 -25.18
C PRO A 89 -11.03 23.70 -24.56
N PHE A 90 -12.14 23.46 -23.84
CA PHE A 90 -12.46 22.14 -23.28
C PHE A 90 -12.63 21.11 -24.40
N ASP A 91 -11.82 20.06 -24.38
CA ASP A 91 -11.82 18.98 -25.39
C ASP A 91 -12.18 17.64 -24.74
N PRO A 92 -13.45 17.21 -24.80
CA PRO A 92 -13.90 15.95 -24.22
C PRO A 92 -13.18 14.74 -24.80
N VAL A 93 -12.91 14.74 -26.12
CA VAL A 93 -12.31 13.60 -26.83
C VAL A 93 -10.88 13.38 -26.35
N ARG A 94 -10.13 14.47 -26.16
CA ARG A 94 -8.77 14.40 -25.60
C ARG A 94 -8.76 13.88 -24.16
N ILE A 95 -9.71 14.33 -23.32
CA ILE A 95 -9.82 13.89 -21.93
C ILE A 95 -10.15 12.39 -21.86
N GLU A 96 -11.15 11.94 -22.62
CA GLU A 96 -11.53 10.52 -22.71
C GLU A 96 -10.36 9.66 -23.18
N THR A 97 -9.64 10.11 -24.22
CA THR A 97 -8.45 9.40 -24.73
C THR A 97 -7.34 9.29 -23.67
N ALA A 98 -7.07 10.36 -22.93
CA ALA A 98 -6.08 10.34 -21.85
C ALA A 98 -6.50 9.41 -20.70
N PHE A 99 -7.79 9.39 -20.38
CA PHE A 99 -8.36 8.53 -19.35
C PHE A 99 -8.29 7.04 -19.72
N GLU A 100 -8.66 6.67 -20.96
CA GLU A 100 -8.57 5.28 -21.43
C GLU A 100 -7.13 4.74 -21.39
N ARG A 101 -6.16 5.56 -21.84
CA ARG A 101 -4.73 5.19 -21.76
C ARG A 101 -4.28 4.95 -20.31
N LEU A 102 -4.77 5.75 -19.37
CA LEU A 102 -4.47 5.58 -17.95
C LEU A 102 -5.07 4.25 -17.43
N LEU A 103 -6.31 3.94 -17.77
CA LEU A 103 -6.96 2.68 -17.41
C LEU A 103 -6.20 1.46 -17.95
N ASP A 104 -5.71 1.53 -19.19
CA ASP A 104 -4.92 0.46 -19.79
C ASP A 104 -3.64 0.16 -18.99
N VAL A 105 -2.90 1.20 -18.60
CA VAL A 105 -1.68 1.02 -17.79
C VAL A 105 -2.01 0.49 -16.40
N GLU A 106 -3.09 0.96 -15.76
CA GLU A 106 -3.52 0.40 -14.48
C GLU A 106 -3.92 -1.08 -14.58
N ASN A 107 -4.58 -1.46 -15.67
CA ASN A 107 -4.93 -2.85 -15.94
C ASN A 107 -3.69 -3.71 -16.17
N GLN A 108 -2.69 -3.20 -16.90
CA GLN A 108 -1.41 -3.87 -17.08
C GLN A 108 -0.69 -4.07 -15.74
N GLN A 109 -0.64 -3.04 -14.89
CA GLN A 109 -0.06 -3.14 -13.54
C GLN A 109 -0.74 -4.23 -12.71
N LYS A 110 -2.09 -4.27 -12.69
CA LYS A 110 -2.86 -5.28 -11.96
C LYS A 110 -2.63 -6.68 -12.51
N ARG A 111 -2.57 -6.85 -13.83
CA ARG A 111 -2.26 -8.14 -14.48
C ARG A 111 -0.85 -8.62 -14.17
N LEU A 112 0.14 -7.73 -14.21
CA LEU A 112 1.52 -8.04 -13.87
C LEU A 112 1.63 -8.50 -12.41
N GLN A 113 0.98 -7.79 -11.49
CA GLN A 113 0.92 -8.18 -10.08
C GLN A 113 0.26 -9.55 -9.88
N LEU A 114 -0.92 -9.77 -10.48
CA LEU A 114 -1.65 -11.02 -10.36
C LEU A 114 -0.83 -12.20 -10.92
N SER A 115 -0.31 -12.06 -12.15
CA SER A 115 0.49 -13.10 -12.80
C SER A 115 1.76 -13.42 -12.01
N GLY A 116 2.44 -12.42 -11.45
CA GLY A 116 3.61 -12.64 -10.60
C GLY A 116 3.27 -13.43 -9.33
N ARG A 117 2.17 -13.08 -8.66
CA ARG A 117 1.71 -13.82 -7.47
C ARG A 117 1.31 -15.26 -7.81
N LEU A 118 0.62 -15.47 -8.93
CA LEU A 118 0.20 -16.80 -9.38
C LEU A 118 1.40 -17.66 -9.79
N ALA A 119 2.37 -17.10 -10.51
CA ALA A 119 3.59 -17.80 -10.89
C ALA A 119 4.32 -18.28 -9.63
N LEU A 120 4.62 -17.38 -8.69
CA LEU A 120 5.30 -17.71 -7.44
C LEU A 120 4.56 -18.75 -6.61
N MET A 121 3.25 -18.63 -6.48
CA MET A 121 2.45 -19.60 -5.72
C MET A 121 2.31 -20.94 -6.44
N GLY A 122 2.43 -20.97 -7.78
CA GLY A 122 2.40 -22.19 -8.60
C GLY A 122 3.64 -23.07 -8.41
N GLU A 123 4.77 -22.46 -8.05
CA GLU A 123 6.03 -23.15 -7.76
C GLU A 123 6.05 -23.86 -6.41
N LEU A 124 5.10 -23.53 -5.54
CA LEU A 124 5.07 -24.02 -4.18
C LEU A 124 4.12 -25.21 -4.04
N ASP A 125 4.57 -26.24 -3.31
CA ASP A 125 3.71 -27.33 -2.90
C ASP A 125 2.59 -26.84 -1.94
N ALA A 126 1.65 -27.72 -1.61
CA ALA A 126 0.52 -27.36 -0.75
C ALA A 126 0.95 -26.90 0.66
N ALA A 127 1.96 -27.55 1.25
CA ALA A 127 2.45 -27.23 2.59
C ALA A 127 3.25 -25.92 2.60
N GLN A 128 4.06 -25.67 1.58
CA GLN A 128 4.78 -24.42 1.35
C GLN A 128 3.80 -23.25 1.16
N ARG A 129 2.77 -23.43 0.32
CA ARG A 129 1.73 -22.40 0.13
C ARG A 129 1.04 -22.04 1.43
N GLU A 130 0.73 -23.02 2.28
CA GLU A 130 0.10 -22.75 3.57
C GLU A 130 1.04 -21.98 4.52
N ARG A 131 2.33 -22.35 4.55
CA ARG A 131 3.34 -21.62 5.33
C ARG A 131 3.47 -20.16 4.90
N VAL A 132 3.52 -19.91 3.58
CA VAL A 132 3.60 -18.55 3.01
C VAL A 132 2.35 -17.74 3.32
N ARG A 133 1.15 -18.31 3.17
CA ARG A 133 -0.11 -17.63 3.53
C ARG A 133 -0.17 -17.30 5.02
N GLY A 134 0.20 -18.24 5.89
CA GLY A 134 0.27 -18.00 7.33
C GLY A 134 1.27 -16.90 7.70
N ALA A 135 2.42 -16.87 7.03
CA ALA A 135 3.40 -15.79 7.19
C ALA A 135 2.87 -14.43 6.72
N ALA A 136 2.18 -14.40 5.57
CA ALA A 136 1.57 -13.19 5.04
C ALA A 136 0.48 -12.62 5.97
N VAL A 137 -0.32 -13.47 6.60
CA VAL A 137 -1.29 -13.06 7.65
C VAL A 137 -0.57 -12.37 8.80
N ARG A 138 0.47 -12.99 9.36
CA ARG A 138 1.25 -12.41 10.47
C ARG A 138 1.90 -11.09 10.08
N MET A 139 2.41 -10.97 8.85
CA MET A 139 2.96 -9.71 8.35
C MET A 139 1.89 -8.63 8.20
N ALA A 140 0.70 -8.97 7.70
CA ALA A 140 -0.41 -8.03 7.58
C ALA A 140 -0.83 -7.51 8.96
N GLU A 141 -0.89 -8.38 9.96
CA GLU A 141 -1.14 -8.01 11.36
C GLU A 141 -0.03 -7.10 11.90
N LEU A 142 1.25 -7.45 11.66
CA LEU A 142 2.38 -6.62 12.06
C LEU A 142 2.33 -5.21 11.44
N ARG A 143 1.90 -5.09 10.18
CA ARG A 143 1.70 -3.77 9.53
C ARG A 143 0.62 -2.94 10.20
N VAL A 144 -0.46 -3.59 10.66
CA VAL A 144 -1.52 -2.91 11.42
C VAL A 144 -0.95 -2.40 12.74
N THR A 145 -0.28 -3.26 13.50
CA THR A 145 0.38 -2.86 14.75
C THR A 145 1.37 -1.72 14.53
N LEU A 146 2.24 -1.83 13.53
CA LEU A 146 3.19 -0.78 13.16
C LEU A 146 2.53 0.56 12.87
N ARG A 147 1.44 0.56 12.12
CA ARG A 147 0.68 1.78 11.81
C ARG A 147 0.13 2.41 13.09
N ASP A 148 -0.44 1.60 13.96
CA ASP A 148 -1.04 2.07 15.21
C ASP A 148 0.05 2.62 16.15
N THR A 149 1.21 1.94 16.26
CA THR A 149 2.39 2.43 16.99
C THR A 149 2.96 3.71 16.40
N ILE A 150 2.99 3.86 15.08
CA ILE A 150 3.43 5.10 14.43
C ILE A 150 2.51 6.27 14.78
N GLU A 151 1.20 6.02 14.85
CA GLU A 151 0.25 7.05 15.26
C GLU A 151 0.44 7.43 16.74
N GLU A 152 0.69 6.44 17.61
CA GLU A 152 1.07 6.69 19.00
C GLU A 152 2.33 7.57 19.10
N ILE A 153 3.40 7.26 18.34
CA ILE A 153 4.60 8.10 18.29
C ILE A 153 4.27 9.54 17.88
N ARG A 154 3.35 9.73 16.92
CA ARG A 154 2.94 11.08 16.49
C ARG A 154 2.17 11.81 17.57
N ILE A 155 1.31 11.12 18.33
CA ILE A 155 0.58 11.70 19.45
C ILE A 155 1.56 12.14 20.54
N LEU A 156 2.39 11.22 21.03
CA LEU A 156 3.37 11.52 22.09
C LEU A 156 4.40 12.57 21.63
N GLY A 157 4.81 12.53 20.37
CA GLY A 157 5.72 13.53 19.79
C GLY A 157 5.10 14.93 19.70
N ARG A 158 3.78 15.05 19.51
CA ARG A 158 3.06 16.33 19.60
C ARG A 158 3.02 16.84 21.04
N GLU A 159 2.66 15.97 21.99
CA GLU A 159 2.63 16.34 23.42
C GLU A 159 4.00 16.81 23.92
N LEU A 160 5.07 16.14 23.51
CA LEU A 160 6.43 16.53 23.86
C LEU A 160 6.80 17.89 23.25
N HIS A 161 6.40 18.14 22.00
CA HIS A 161 6.61 19.43 21.35
C HIS A 161 5.84 20.56 22.04
N ASP A 162 4.61 20.30 22.46
CA ASP A 162 3.76 21.28 23.16
C ASP A 162 4.33 21.65 24.55
N ARG A 163 5.11 20.76 25.17
CA ARG A 163 5.92 21.05 26.38
C ARG A 163 7.18 21.87 26.11
N GLY A 164 7.48 22.19 24.85
CA GLY A 164 8.68 22.94 24.45
C GLY A 164 9.94 22.09 24.33
N GLU A 165 9.82 20.76 24.39
CA GLU A 165 10.97 19.86 24.32
C GLU A 165 11.45 19.61 22.86
N PRO A 166 12.74 19.38 22.65
CA PRO A 166 13.31 19.20 21.32
C PRO A 166 12.90 17.86 20.68
N THR A 167 12.21 17.92 19.55
CA THR A 167 11.70 16.71 18.84
C THR A 167 12.52 16.26 17.64
N GLN A 168 13.69 16.88 17.39
CA GLN A 168 14.48 16.60 16.18
C GLN A 168 14.99 15.15 16.11
N ALA A 169 15.47 14.60 17.22
CA ALA A 169 15.91 13.20 17.30
C ALA A 169 14.77 12.21 17.01
N ILE A 170 13.55 12.52 17.46
CA ILE A 170 12.36 11.70 17.20
C ILE A 170 12.01 11.71 15.70
N ARG A 171 12.06 12.89 15.05
CA ARG A 171 11.82 13.01 13.61
C ARG A 171 12.83 12.20 12.78
N GLU A 172 14.09 12.18 13.17
CA GLU A 172 15.12 11.38 12.50
C GLU A 172 14.89 9.88 12.67
N ARG A 173 14.55 9.44 13.89
CA ARG A 173 14.18 8.04 14.17
C ARG A 173 12.94 7.62 13.37
N MET A 174 11.94 8.50 13.26
CA MET A 174 10.75 8.27 12.43
C MET A 174 11.08 8.09 10.95
N ARG A 175 11.93 8.96 10.37
CA ARG A 175 12.39 8.79 8.99
C ARG A 175 13.12 7.47 8.77
N ARG A 176 13.86 6.98 9.78
CA ARG A 176 14.53 5.65 9.71
C ARG A 176 13.51 4.51 9.69
N ILE A 177 12.49 4.56 10.56
CA ILE A 177 11.38 3.58 10.58
C ILE A 177 10.68 3.55 9.22
N GLU A 178 10.34 4.71 8.66
CA GLU A 178 9.71 4.80 7.33
C GLU A 178 10.57 4.19 6.22
N ARG A 179 11.89 4.42 6.25
CA ARG A 179 12.82 3.78 5.30
C ARG A 179 12.85 2.27 5.47
N GLN A 180 12.80 1.75 6.70
CA GLN A 180 12.75 0.30 6.96
C GLN A 180 11.44 -0.31 6.43
N ILE A 181 10.30 0.35 6.65
CA ILE A 181 8.99 -0.08 6.12
C ILE A 181 9.01 -0.11 4.59
N ARG A 182 9.50 0.96 3.94
CA ARG A 182 9.63 1.01 2.47
C ARG A 182 10.56 -0.05 1.91
N ALA A 183 11.55 -0.49 2.70
CA ALA A 183 12.48 -1.55 2.35
C ALA A 183 11.98 -2.96 2.69
N GLY A 184 10.74 -3.13 3.20
CA GLY A 184 10.19 -4.44 3.62
C GLY A 184 10.70 -4.94 4.97
N ARG A 185 11.55 -4.20 5.67
CA ARG A 185 12.17 -4.62 6.95
C ARG A 185 11.22 -4.38 8.14
N LEU A 186 10.05 -4.99 8.11
CA LEU A 186 8.97 -4.73 9.06
C LEU A 186 9.32 -5.12 10.50
N ARG A 187 10.04 -6.23 10.71
CA ARG A 187 10.47 -6.64 12.06
C ARG A 187 11.46 -5.66 12.67
N GLU A 188 12.34 -5.07 11.87
CA GLU A 188 13.26 -4.03 12.36
C GLU A 188 12.52 -2.73 12.66
N ALA A 189 11.57 -2.36 11.79
CA ALA A 189 10.72 -1.19 11.98
C ALA A 189 9.90 -1.30 13.27
N ASP A 190 9.34 -2.47 13.57
CA ASP A 190 8.53 -2.71 14.79
C ASP A 190 9.37 -2.61 16.07
N ARG A 191 10.59 -3.15 16.07
CA ARG A 191 11.50 -2.96 17.21
C ARG A 191 11.86 -1.48 17.39
N ALA A 192 12.23 -0.81 16.29
CA ALA A 192 12.60 0.60 16.33
C ALA A 192 11.43 1.51 16.76
N SER A 193 10.20 1.23 16.34
CA SER A 193 9.02 2.01 16.75
C SER A 193 8.72 1.84 18.24
N ARG A 194 8.77 0.62 18.77
CA ARG A 194 8.58 0.37 20.22
C ARG A 194 9.63 1.07 21.07
N ASP A 195 10.88 1.10 20.62
CA ASP A 195 11.95 1.82 21.33
C ASP A 195 11.74 3.34 21.32
N VAL A 196 11.15 3.90 20.26
CA VAL A 196 10.76 5.32 20.22
C VAL A 196 9.59 5.60 21.16
N VAL A 197 8.56 4.75 21.16
CA VAL A 197 7.42 4.87 22.09
C VAL A 197 7.90 4.87 23.53
N ARG A 198 8.73 3.90 23.92
CA ARG A 198 9.28 3.81 25.29
C ARG A 198 10.01 5.09 25.67
N HIS A 199 10.90 5.58 24.80
CA HIS A 199 11.65 6.81 25.04
C HIS A 199 10.74 8.04 25.19
N LEU A 200 9.65 8.11 24.43
CA LEU A 200 8.67 9.19 24.53
C LEU A 200 7.85 9.12 25.82
N GLN A 201 7.43 7.92 26.22
CA GLN A 201 6.74 7.69 27.49
C GLN A 201 7.63 8.08 28.67
N ASP A 202 8.90 7.65 28.66
CA ASP A 202 9.90 8.01 29.68
C ASP A 202 10.08 9.55 29.78
N ALA A 203 10.17 10.24 28.64
CA ALA A 203 10.32 11.70 28.61
C ALA A 203 9.06 12.43 29.10
N LEU A 204 7.88 11.90 28.81
CA LEU A 204 6.61 12.49 29.23
C LEU A 204 6.22 12.14 30.68
N GLY A 205 6.88 11.16 31.30
CA GLY A 205 6.63 10.69 32.66
C GLY A 205 5.46 9.71 32.78
N HIS A 206 5.22 8.90 31.74
CA HIS A 206 4.18 7.87 31.70
C HIS A 206 4.70 6.50 32.13
#